data_AF-A0A4C1VJU1-F1
#
_entry.id   AF-A0A4C1VJU1-F1
#
_cell.length_a   1.000
_cell.length_b   1.000
_cell.length_c   1.000
_cell.angle_alpha   90.00
_cell.angle_beta   90.00
_cell.angle_gamma   90.00
#
_symmetry.space_group_name_H-M   'P 1'
#
loop_
_entity.id
_entity.type
_entity.pdbx_description
1 polymer ?
#
loop_
_entity_poly.entity_id
_entity_poly.type
_entity_poly.pdbx_seq_one_letter_code
_entity_poly.pdbx_strand_id
1 'polypeptide(L)'
;MILLSGDFRQTLAVIPRSNTADEINACLKSSNLWHNVKKFQLVANMRVALQNDSPAEDFCKQLLTIGNGRVPVYKSSGLISFPHNFCNYVSSKDELIVNVFPNMIAKHKNEELLSEQAILPAKNKYVDDLNFAIQNVIVGILHSFKYVDCVTNKDEAITNQLSD
;
A
#
# COMPACT_ATOMS: atom_id res chain seq x y z
N MET A 1 -10.60 -29.72 -10.57
CA MET A 1 -11.34 -28.43 -10.61
C MET A 1 -10.46 -27.37 -9.99
N ILE A 2 -10.24 -26.25 -10.67
CA ILE A 2 -9.46 -25.12 -10.13
C ILE A 2 -10.42 -23.95 -9.96
N LEU A 3 -10.45 -23.37 -8.77
CA LEU A 3 -11.21 -22.16 -8.47
C LEU A 3 -10.21 -21.03 -8.24
N LEU A 4 -10.39 -19.93 -8.96
CA LEU A 4 -9.57 -18.74 -8.87
C LEU A 4 -10.41 -17.63 -8.24
N SER A 5 -9.87 -16.95 -7.24
CA SER A 5 -10.48 -15.76 -6.64
C SER A 5 -9.44 -14.64 -6.60
N GLY A 6 -9.89 -13.41 -6.79
CA GLY A 6 -9.02 -12.23 -6.81
C GLY A 6 -9.74 -11.02 -7.38
N ASP A 7 -9.13 -9.86 -7.23
CA ASP A 7 -9.61 -8.61 -7.81
C ASP A 7 -8.60 -8.11 -8.84
N PHE A 8 -8.97 -8.11 -10.11
CA PHE A 8 -8.11 -7.66 -11.21
C PHE A 8 -7.86 -6.14 -11.23
N ARG A 9 -8.43 -5.40 -10.28
CA ARG A 9 -8.14 -3.98 -10.04
C ARG A 9 -7.03 -3.80 -8.99
N GLN A 10 -6.50 -4.88 -8.42
CA GLN A 10 -5.30 -4.85 -7.58
C GLN A 10 -4.04 -4.63 -8.43
N THR A 11 -2.91 -4.38 -7.77
CA THR A 11 -1.62 -4.12 -8.43
C THR A 11 -1.21 -5.29 -9.32
N LEU A 12 -0.58 -4.98 -10.45
CA LEU A 12 -0.02 -5.98 -11.35
C LEU A 12 1.11 -6.75 -10.67
N ALA A 13 1.51 -7.87 -11.27
CA ALA A 13 2.64 -8.65 -10.79
C ALA A 13 3.92 -7.80 -10.81
N VAL A 14 4.68 -7.83 -9.72
CA VAL A 14 5.98 -7.15 -9.64
C VAL A 14 7.02 -8.07 -10.26
N ILE A 15 7.53 -7.70 -11.43
CA ILE A 15 8.60 -8.43 -12.12
C ILE A 15 9.84 -7.52 -12.12
N PRO A 16 10.90 -7.85 -11.36
CA PRO A 16 12.09 -7.00 -11.31
C PRO A 16 12.70 -6.81 -12.69
N ARG A 17 13.03 -5.56 -13.04
CA ARG A 17 13.67 -5.19 -14.33
C ARG A 17 12.82 -5.50 -15.57
N SER A 18 11.50 -5.64 -15.43
CA SER A 18 10.59 -5.85 -16.55
C SER A 18 10.13 -4.55 -17.20
N ASN A 19 9.56 -4.67 -18.39
CA ASN A 19 8.78 -3.59 -19.00
C ASN A 19 7.27 -3.81 -18.80
N THR A 20 6.45 -2.85 -19.22
CA THR A 20 4.98 -2.92 -19.10
C THR A 20 4.37 -4.10 -19.87
N ALA A 21 4.93 -4.50 -21.00
CA ALA A 21 4.44 -5.65 -21.76
C ALA A 21 4.67 -6.96 -21.01
N ASP A 22 5.83 -7.11 -20.34
CA ASP A 22 6.13 -8.27 -19.51
C ASP A 22 5.15 -8.40 -18.33
N GLU A 23 4.83 -7.28 -17.65
CA GLU A 23 3.86 -7.23 -16.56
C GLU A 23 2.46 -7.64 -17.03
N ILE A 24 2.04 -7.14 -18.20
CA ILE A 24 0.76 -7.51 -18.82
C ILE A 24 0.77 -8.99 -19.21
N ASN A 25 1.85 -9.49 -19.79
CA ASN A 25 1.96 -10.89 -20.20
C ASN A 25 1.94 -11.86 -19.01
N ALA A 26 2.45 -11.44 -17.85
CA ALA A 26 2.35 -12.22 -16.62
C ALA A 26 0.93 -12.23 -16.01
N CYS A 27 0.04 -11.33 -16.44
CA CYS A 27 -1.34 -11.35 -15.97
C CYS A 27 -2.06 -12.62 -16.42
N LEU A 28 -2.85 -13.20 -15.51
CA LEU A 28 -3.64 -14.40 -15.80
C LEU A 28 -4.56 -14.25 -17.03
N LYS A 29 -5.06 -13.04 -17.28
CA LYS A 29 -5.90 -12.72 -18.44
C LYS A 29 -5.19 -12.85 -19.78
N SER A 30 -3.86 -12.80 -19.79
CA SER A 30 -3.01 -12.95 -20.98
C SER A 30 -2.68 -14.42 -21.27
N SER A 31 -3.01 -15.33 -20.36
CA SER A 31 -2.82 -16.77 -20.57
C SER A 31 -3.75 -17.29 -21.66
N ASN A 32 -3.20 -18.16 -22.51
CA ASN A 32 -4.00 -18.91 -23.46
C ASN A 32 -5.13 -19.68 -22.78
N LEU A 33 -5.00 -20.11 -21.52
CA LEU A 33 -6.07 -20.86 -20.84
C LEU A 33 -7.28 -20.00 -20.45
N TRP A 34 -7.16 -18.66 -20.51
CA TRP A 34 -8.21 -17.75 -20.06
C TRP A 34 -9.54 -17.93 -20.81
N HIS A 35 -9.52 -18.38 -22.06
CA HIS A 35 -10.75 -18.67 -22.82
C HIS A 35 -11.58 -19.82 -22.22
N ASN A 36 -10.97 -20.70 -21.42
CA ASN A 36 -11.65 -21.79 -20.74
C ASN A 36 -12.16 -21.38 -19.34
N VAL A 37 -11.83 -20.18 -18.87
CA VAL A 37 -12.20 -19.72 -17.53
C VAL A 37 -13.64 -19.20 -17.55
N LYS A 38 -14.52 -19.88 -16.82
CA LYS A 38 -15.86 -19.37 -16.52
C LYS A 38 -15.76 -18.27 -15.46
N LYS A 39 -16.28 -17.08 -15.78
CA LYS A 39 -16.22 -15.91 -14.89
C LYS A 39 -17.47 -15.81 -14.05
N PHE A 40 -17.27 -15.57 -12.76
CA PHE A 40 -18.33 -15.21 -11.81
C PHE A 40 -17.92 -13.91 -11.13
N GLN A 41 -18.87 -13.00 -10.92
CA GLN A 41 -18.62 -11.71 -10.31
C GLN A 41 -19.40 -11.60 -9.01
N LEU A 42 -18.71 -11.22 -7.93
CA LEU A 42 -19.35 -10.80 -6.70
C LEU A 42 -19.74 -9.32 -6.85
N VAL A 43 -21.01 -9.02 -6.60
CA VAL A 43 -21.57 -7.67 -6.76
C VAL A 43 -21.89 -6.98 -5.44
N ALA A 44 -21.97 -7.74 -4.34
CA ALA A 44 -22.27 -7.23 -3.01
C ALA A 44 -21.00 -7.09 -2.16
N ASN A 45 -20.78 -5.92 -1.56
CA ASN A 45 -19.73 -5.71 -0.58
C ASN A 45 -20.26 -6.04 0.81
N MET A 46 -20.00 -7.27 1.27
CA MET A 46 -20.47 -7.76 2.56
C MET A 46 -19.91 -6.98 3.75
N ARG A 47 -18.73 -6.34 3.65
CA ARG A 47 -18.15 -5.56 4.75
C ARG A 47 -19.03 -4.37 5.09
N VAL A 48 -19.51 -3.66 4.08
CA VAL A 48 -20.42 -2.53 4.25
C VAL A 48 -21.82 -3.00 4.60
N ALA A 49 -22.33 -4.01 3.89
CA ALA A 49 -23.71 -4.49 4.06
C ALA A 49 -24.01 -4.97 5.48
N LEU A 50 -22.99 -5.45 6.22
CA LEU A 50 -23.14 -5.93 7.59
C LEU A 50 -22.98 -4.81 8.65
N GLN A 51 -22.38 -3.67 8.30
CA GLN A 51 -22.08 -2.60 9.24
C GLN A 51 -23.19 -1.53 9.32
N ASN A 52 -24.15 -1.52 8.38
CA ASN A 52 -25.20 -0.50 8.27
C ASN A 52 -24.66 0.95 8.33
N ASP A 53 -23.45 1.16 7.81
CA ASP A 53 -22.74 2.43 7.80
C ASP A 53 -22.93 3.13 6.44
N SER A 54 -23.84 4.10 6.41
CA SER A 54 -24.20 4.87 5.22
C SER A 54 -22.99 5.61 4.59
N PRO A 55 -22.15 6.33 5.36
CA PRO A 55 -20.87 6.85 4.88
C PRO A 55 -19.97 5.81 4.20
N ALA A 56 -19.80 4.63 4.80
CA ALA A 56 -18.98 3.57 4.21
C ALA A 56 -19.57 3.05 2.89
N GLU A 57 -20.90 3.03 2.77
CA GLU A 57 -21.59 2.67 1.54
C GLU A 57 -21.35 3.69 0.41
N ASP A 58 -21.45 4.98 0.70
CA ASP A 58 -21.16 6.03 -0.28
C ASP A 58 -19.71 5.94 -0.75
N PHE A 59 -18.76 5.83 0.19
CA PHE A 59 -17.34 5.66 -0.13
C PHE A 59 -17.09 4.43 -1.02
N CYS A 60 -17.72 3.29 -0.72
CA CYS A 60 -17.59 2.10 -1.55
C CYS A 60 -18.16 2.27 -2.96
N LYS A 61 -19.29 2.97 -3.12
CA LYS A 61 -19.86 3.29 -4.44
C LYS A 61 -18.92 4.19 -5.24
N GLN A 62 -18.34 5.20 -4.59
CA GLN A 62 -17.36 6.09 -5.21
C GLN A 62 -16.09 5.32 -5.63
N LEU A 63 -15.54 4.49 -4.75
CA LEU A 63 -14.37 3.66 -5.02
C LEU A 63 -14.61 2.68 -6.18
N LEU A 64 -15.79 2.05 -6.25
CA LEU A 64 -16.17 1.19 -7.36
C LEU A 64 -16.30 1.96 -8.68
N THR A 65 -16.81 3.18 -8.64
CA THR A 65 -16.95 4.04 -9.83
C THR A 65 -15.58 4.39 -10.39
N ILE A 66 -14.62 4.76 -9.53
CA ILE A 66 -13.23 5.03 -9.90
C ILE A 66 -12.55 3.77 -10.44
N GLY A 67 -12.61 2.65 -9.69
CA GLY A 67 -11.97 1.39 -10.05
C GLY A 67 -12.52 0.75 -11.34
N ASN A 68 -13.73 1.10 -11.74
CA ASN A 68 -14.33 0.68 -13.02
C ASN A 68 -14.09 1.67 -14.17
N GLY A 69 -13.32 2.74 -13.95
CA GLY A 69 -13.00 3.75 -14.97
C GLY A 69 -14.23 4.55 -15.43
N ARG A 70 -15.24 4.71 -14.57
CA ARG A 70 -16.48 5.45 -14.90
C ARG A 70 -16.45 6.93 -14.52
N VAL A 71 -15.31 7.40 -14.02
CA VAL A 71 -15.08 8.82 -13.71
C VAL A 71 -14.56 9.57 -14.94
N PRO A 72 -14.94 10.85 -15.14
CA PRO A 72 -14.39 11.65 -16.23
C PRO A 72 -12.87 11.76 -16.14
N VAL A 73 -12.20 11.56 -17.28
CA VAL A 73 -10.75 11.74 -17.43
C VAL A 73 -10.50 13.02 -18.22
N TYR A 74 -9.67 13.92 -17.69
CA TYR A 74 -9.24 15.12 -18.41
C TYR A 74 -8.36 14.73 -19.59
N LYS A 75 -8.82 15.01 -20.81
CA LYS A 75 -8.09 14.63 -22.04
C LYS A 75 -6.69 15.26 -22.14
N SER A 76 -6.47 16.42 -21.52
CA SER A 76 -5.19 17.13 -21.55
C SER A 76 -4.12 16.51 -20.67
N SER A 77 -4.49 15.92 -19.52
CA SER A 77 -3.55 15.42 -18.52
C SER A 77 -3.62 13.90 -18.29
N GLY A 78 -4.71 13.25 -18.73
CA GLY A 78 -5.00 11.86 -18.39
C GLY A 78 -5.40 11.64 -16.93
N LEU A 79 -5.61 12.71 -16.16
CA LEU A 79 -5.96 12.64 -14.74
C LEU A 79 -7.47 12.56 -14.54
N ILE A 80 -7.87 12.08 -13.36
CA ILE A 80 -9.25 12.10 -12.86
C ILE A 80 -9.38 13.14 -11.75
N SER A 81 -10.61 13.61 -11.51
CA SER A 81 -10.95 14.31 -10.27
C SER A 81 -11.64 13.37 -9.30
N PHE A 82 -11.20 13.38 -8.05
CA PHE A 82 -11.92 12.72 -6.98
C PHE A 82 -13.20 13.49 -6.62
N PRO A 83 -14.27 12.80 -6.17
CA PRO A 83 -15.40 13.44 -5.50
C PRO A 83 -14.93 14.31 -4.33
N HIS A 84 -15.62 15.41 -4.07
CA HIS A 84 -15.24 16.38 -3.03
C HIS A 84 -15.17 15.77 -1.62
N ASN A 85 -15.98 14.75 -1.34
CA ASN A 85 -16.04 14.04 -0.05
C ASN A 85 -15.20 12.75 -0.04
N PHE A 86 -14.37 12.50 -1.06
CA PHE A 86 -13.65 11.23 -1.18
C PHE A 86 -12.45 11.13 -0.24
N CYS A 87 -11.72 12.23 -0.05
CA CYS A 87 -10.52 12.28 0.79
C CYS A 87 -10.24 13.71 1.26
N ASN A 88 -9.45 13.81 2.33
CA ASN A 88 -8.93 15.07 2.82
C ASN A 88 -7.53 15.29 2.24
N TYR A 89 -7.34 16.40 1.53
CA TYR A 89 -6.02 16.81 1.06
C TYR A 89 -5.28 17.52 2.17
N VAL A 90 -3.98 17.24 2.26
CA VAL A 90 -3.04 17.91 3.15
C VAL A 90 -1.95 18.57 2.29
N SER A 91 -1.40 19.66 2.78
CA SER A 91 -0.45 20.49 2.03
C SER A 91 1.01 20.07 2.27
N SER A 92 1.27 19.26 3.29
CA SER A 92 2.63 18.83 3.64
C SER A 92 2.68 17.41 4.23
N LYS A 93 3.89 16.84 4.24
CA LYS A 93 4.16 15.55 4.92
C LYS A 93 3.95 15.66 6.43
N ASP A 94 4.32 16.77 7.05
CA ASP A 94 4.18 16.96 8.49
C ASP A 94 2.71 17.04 8.90
N GLU A 95 1.90 17.74 8.10
CA GLU A 95 0.45 17.78 8.29
C GLU A 95 -0.17 16.38 8.15
N LEU A 96 0.28 15.57 7.18
CA LEU A 96 -0.14 14.17 7.07
C LEU A 96 0.20 13.36 8.33
N ILE A 97 1.44 13.48 8.83
CA ILE A 97 1.90 12.77 10.03
C ILE A 97 1.06 13.15 11.24
N VAL A 98 0.84 14.45 11.47
CA VAL A 98 0.07 14.92 12.63
C VAL A 98 -1.40 14.50 12.56
N ASN A 99 -1.99 14.49 11.35
CA ASN A 99 -3.37 14.04 11.16
C ASN A 99 -3.54 12.53 11.40
N VAL A 100 -2.60 11.71 10.93
CA VAL A 100 -2.68 10.25 11.12
C VAL A 100 -2.24 9.85 12.52
N PHE A 101 -1.10 10.36 12.99
CA PHE A 101 -0.48 10.03 14.27
C PHE A 101 -0.42 11.25 15.21
N PRO A 102 -1.56 11.68 15.79
CA PRO A 102 -1.60 12.86 16.64
C PRO A 102 -0.93 12.62 18.00
N ASN A 103 -0.12 13.58 18.44
CA ASN A 103 0.53 13.59 19.76
C ASN A 103 1.36 12.33 20.05
N MET A 104 2.29 11.99 19.15
CA MET A 104 3.16 10.82 19.29
C MET A 104 3.99 10.82 20.58
N ILE A 105 4.36 11.99 21.11
CA ILE A 105 5.07 12.09 22.40
C ILE A 105 4.29 11.38 23.52
N ALA A 106 2.98 11.64 23.62
CA ALA A 106 2.14 11.04 24.65
C ALA A 106 1.63 9.64 24.26
N LYS A 107 1.45 9.37 22.96
CA LYS A 107 0.70 8.20 22.49
C LYS A 107 1.54 7.07 21.88
N HIS A 108 2.87 7.20 21.80
CA HIS A 108 3.74 6.17 21.22
C HIS A 108 3.69 4.78 21.89
N LYS A 109 3.10 4.67 23.09
CA LYS A 109 2.89 3.38 23.79
C LYS A 109 1.45 2.86 23.69
N ASN A 110 0.56 3.56 22.99
CA ASN A 110 -0.81 3.13 22.80
C ASN A 110 -0.87 2.15 21.61
N GLU A 111 -0.77 0.86 21.90
CA GLU A 111 -0.77 -0.20 20.89
C GLU A 111 -2.06 -0.24 20.06
N GLU A 112 -3.22 -0.01 20.69
CA GLU A 112 -4.51 0.00 20.02
C GLU A 112 -4.56 1.07 18.92
N LEU A 113 -4.23 2.31 19.27
CA LEU A 113 -4.20 3.42 18.32
C LEU A 113 -3.18 3.21 17.19
N LEU A 114 -1.98 2.71 17.53
CA LEU A 114 -0.94 2.48 16.53
C LEU A 114 -1.29 1.33 15.58
N SER A 115 -2.09 0.36 16.04
CA SER A 115 -2.55 -0.77 15.21
C SER A 115 -3.62 -0.38 14.19
N GLU A 116 -4.37 0.70 14.45
CA GLU A 116 -5.45 1.19 13.59
C GLU A 116 -5.00 2.23 12.56
N GLN A 117 -3.74 2.68 12.62
CA GLN A 117 -3.24 3.81 11.84
C GLN A 117 -2.04 3.42 10.97
N ALA A 118 -2.07 3.85 9.72
CA ALA A 118 -0.98 3.63 8.78
C ALA A 118 -0.87 4.77 7.76
N ILE A 119 0.37 5.08 7.37
CA ILE A 119 0.66 5.91 6.19
C ILE A 119 1.22 5.00 5.12
N LEU A 120 0.66 5.05 3.91
CA LEU A 120 1.04 4.19 2.77
C LEU A 120 1.60 5.03 1.62
N PRO A 121 2.93 5.17 1.50
CA PRO A 121 3.59 5.83 0.38
C PRO A 121 3.77 4.92 -0.82
N ALA A 122 3.80 5.49 -2.02
CA ALA A 122 3.99 4.73 -3.26
C ALA A 122 5.41 4.18 -3.47
N LYS A 123 6.42 4.67 -2.74
CA LYS A 123 7.83 4.26 -2.90
C LYS A 123 8.50 4.08 -1.54
N ASN A 124 9.37 3.08 -1.43
CA ASN A 124 10.12 2.78 -0.20
C ASN A 124 10.93 3.98 0.30
N LYS A 125 11.56 4.77 -0.59
CA LYS A 125 12.26 6.00 -0.15
C LYS A 125 11.39 6.94 0.69
N TYR A 126 10.09 7.04 0.38
CA TYR A 126 9.17 7.88 1.14
C TYR A 126 8.67 7.18 2.41
N VAL A 127 8.63 5.85 2.42
CA VAL A 127 8.42 5.06 3.65
C VAL A 127 9.55 5.34 4.63
N ASP A 128 10.80 5.29 4.16
CA ASP A 128 11.98 5.54 4.98
C ASP A 128 11.98 6.99 5.52
N ASP A 129 11.73 7.99 4.66
CA ASP A 129 11.61 9.40 5.06
C ASP A 129 10.56 9.59 6.18
N LEU A 130 9.36 9.03 6.00
CA LEU A 130 8.26 9.19 6.94
C LEU A 130 8.51 8.45 8.25
N ASN A 131 9.01 7.21 8.17
CA ASN A 131 9.35 6.43 9.36
C ASN A 131 10.43 7.13 10.18
N PHE A 132 11.46 7.68 9.53
CA PHE A 132 12.51 8.44 10.21
C PHE A 132 11.93 9.70 10.88
N ALA A 133 11.08 10.47 10.17
CA ALA A 133 10.44 11.66 10.73
C ALA A 133 9.58 11.33 11.96
N ILE A 134 8.79 10.26 11.91
CA ILE A 134 7.92 9.83 13.01
C ILE A 134 8.75 9.32 14.20
N GLN A 135 9.77 8.50 13.94
CA GLN A 135 10.63 7.93 14.99
C GLN A 135 11.37 9.02 15.78
N ASN A 136 11.83 10.08 15.12
CA ASN A 136 12.52 11.20 15.78
C ASN A 136 11.63 12.02 16.72
N VAL A 137 10.30 11.90 16.64
CA VAL A 137 9.37 12.53 17.59
C VAL A 137 9.25 11.72 18.89
N ILE A 138 9.55 10.42 18.85
CA ILE A 138 9.39 9.52 19.99
C ILE A 138 10.56 9.70 20.95
N VAL A 139 10.26 9.99 22.22
CA VAL A 139 11.27 10.12 23.27
C VAL A 139 11.66 8.73 23.75
N GLY A 140 12.88 8.28 23.44
CA GLY A 140 13.36 6.96 23.83
C GLY A 140 14.79 6.69 23.39
N ILE A 141 15.28 5.48 23.70
CA ILE A 141 16.60 5.02 23.28
C ILE A 141 16.50 4.43 21.87
N LEU A 142 17.27 4.97 20.94
CA LEU A 142 17.40 4.41 19.60
C LEU A 142 18.13 3.06 19.67
N HIS A 143 17.49 2.02 19.17
CA HIS A 143 18.08 0.70 19.02
C HIS A 143 18.26 0.38 17.55
N SER A 144 19.50 0.00 17.17
CA SER A 144 19.83 -0.41 15.80
C SER A 144 20.09 -1.91 15.76
N PHE A 145 19.38 -2.62 14.88
CA PHE A 145 19.58 -4.04 14.65
C PHE A 145 20.28 -4.22 13.30
N LYS A 146 21.46 -4.86 13.31
CA LYS A 146 22.23 -5.16 12.10
C LYS A 146 21.90 -6.57 11.63
N TYR A 147 21.60 -6.75 10.35
CA TYR A 147 21.53 -8.07 9.74
C TYR A 147 22.92 -8.50 9.27
N VAL A 148 23.20 -9.80 9.31
CA VAL A 148 24.43 -10.38 8.78
C VAL A 148 24.11 -10.95 7.41
N ASP A 149 24.73 -10.39 6.38
CA ASP A 149 24.67 -10.91 5.01
C ASP A 149 26.07 -11.41 4.63
N CYS A 150 26.39 -12.61 5.08
CA CYS A 150 27.61 -13.30 4.69
C CYS A 150 27.24 -14.69 4.19
N VAL A 151 27.64 -14.99 2.95
CA VAL A 151 27.87 -16.37 2.55
C VAL A 151 29.15 -16.78 3.26
N THR A 152 29.06 -17.56 4.32
CA THR A 152 30.24 -18.17 4.94
C THR A 152 30.90 -19.07 3.91
N ASN A 153 31.93 -18.58 3.21
CA ASN A 153 33.04 -19.47 2.87
C ASN A 153 33.67 -19.82 4.21
N LYS A 154 33.71 -21.11 4.55
CA LYS A 154 34.12 -21.61 5.87
C LYS A 154 35.57 -21.27 6.26
N ASP A 155 36.32 -20.60 5.38
CA ASP A 155 37.74 -20.33 5.54
C ASP A 155 38.11 -18.83 5.69
N GLU A 156 37.15 -17.89 5.64
CA GLU A 156 37.45 -16.44 5.77
C GLU A 156 36.75 -15.75 6.96
N ALA A 157 36.34 -16.50 7.97
CA ALA A 157 35.83 -15.94 9.22
C ALA A 157 36.96 -15.46 10.15
N ILE A 158 37.85 -14.59 9.68
CA ILE A 158 38.79 -13.87 10.54
C ILE A 158 38.83 -12.40 10.12
N THR A 159 38.35 -11.57 11.04
CA THR A 159 38.48 -10.09 11.10
C THR A 159 37.94 -9.28 9.94
N ASN A 160 36.82 -8.60 10.18
CA ASN A 160 36.75 -7.15 10.00
C ASN A 160 35.63 -6.58 10.88
N GLN A 161 35.96 -6.35 12.15
CA GLN A 161 35.39 -5.20 12.87
C GLN A 161 36.13 -3.97 12.32
N LEU A 162 35.42 -3.07 11.65
CA LEU A 162 35.93 -1.74 11.35
C LEU A 162 35.01 -0.71 12.02
N SER A 163 35.57 -0.11 13.06
CA SER A 163 35.41 1.28 13.53
C SER A 163 35.39 2.27 12.36
N ASP A 164 34.69 3.41 12.37
CA ASP A 164 34.04 4.24 13.39
C ASP A 164 32.63 4.65 12.95
#